data_AF-B7Q9V8-F1
#
_entry.id   AF-B7Q9V8-F1
#
_cell.length_a   1.000
_cell.length_b   1.000
_cell.length_c   1.000
_cell.angle_alpha   90.00
_cell.angle_beta   90.00
_cell.angle_gamma   90.00
#
_symmetry.space_group_name_H-M   'P 1'
#
loop_
_entity.id
_entity.type
_entity.pdbx_description
1 polymer ?
#
loop_
_entity_poly.entity_id
_entity_poly.type
_entity_poly.pdbx_seq_one_letter_code
_entity_poly.pdbx_strand_id
1 'polypeptide(L)' 'MDLILDVNIQLYPVDLGDKFRLVIATTLREDGYPDDGEYNPADTGPSRSDSFEYVMYGKIYRIEGDDISGETTRL' A
#
# COMPACT_ATOMS: atom_id res chain seq x y z
N MET A 1 13.54 8.81 -3.41
CA MET A 1 12.67 7.64 -3.25
C MET A 1 11.51 7.91 -4.14
N ASP A 2 11.38 7.11 -5.18
CA ASP A 2 10.37 7.30 -6.22
C ASP A 2 9.36 6.16 -6.07
N LEU A 3 8.09 6.46 -6.30
CA LEU A 3 6.99 5.50 -6.15
C LEU A 3 6.15 5.52 -7.42
N ILE A 4 5.99 4.35 -8.03
CA ILE A 4 4.96 4.10 -9.04
C ILE A 4 3.89 3.24 -8.35
N LEU A 5 2.65 3.72 -8.36
CA LEU A 5 1.53 3.05 -7.69
C LEU A 5 0.28 3.18 -8.55
N ASP A 6 -0.28 2.05 -8.96
CA ASP A 6 -1.58 2.01 -9.59
C ASP A 6 -2.69 2.16 -8.53
N VAL A 7 -3.66 3.02 -8.79
CA VAL A 7 -4.81 3.28 -7.90
C VAL A 7 -6.12 3.27 -8.68
N ASN A 8 -7.22 2.88 -8.02
CA ASN A 8 -8.54 2.93 -8.62
C ASN A 8 -9.13 4.35 -8.51
N ILE A 9 -8.90 5.17 -9.53
CA ILE A 9 -9.35 6.57 -9.57
C ILE A 9 -10.86 6.77 -9.60
N GLN A 10 -11.66 5.72 -9.87
CA GLN A 10 -13.11 5.81 -9.80
C GLN A 10 -13.61 5.82 -8.34
N LEU A 11 -12.86 5.17 -7.44
CA LEU A 11 -13.17 5.12 -6.00
C LEU A 11 -12.44 6.21 -5.22
N TYR A 12 -11.18 6.48 -5.61
CA TYR A 12 -10.32 7.44 -4.93
C TYR A 12 -9.66 8.37 -5.97
N PRO A 13 -10.32 9.48 -6.33
CA PRO A 13 -9.78 10.45 -7.28
C PRO A 13 -8.49 11.09 -6.75
N VAL A 14 -7.48 11.22 -7.61
CA VAL A 14 -6.19 11.85 -7.27
C VAL A 14 -5.80 12.77 -8.42
N ASP A 15 -5.43 14.01 -8.08
CA ASP A 15 -5.02 15.03 -9.04
C ASP A 15 -3.50 15.24 -9.04
N LEU A 16 -3.01 15.86 -10.12
CA LEU A 16 -1.60 16.20 -10.24
C LEU A 16 -1.20 17.23 -9.18
N GLY A 17 -0.20 16.88 -8.36
CA GLY A 17 0.34 17.75 -7.31
C GLY A 17 -0.25 17.50 -5.91
N ASP A 18 -1.22 16.59 -5.79
CA ASP A 18 -1.76 16.17 -4.51
C ASP A 18 -0.67 15.60 -3.61
N LYS A 19 -0.78 15.92 -2.32
CA LYS A 19 0.10 15.40 -1.27
C LYS A 19 -0.69 14.44 -0.41
N PHE A 20 -0.22 13.21 -0.31
CA PHE A 20 -0.84 12.19 0.52
C PHE A 20 0.17 11.57 1.49
N ARG A 21 -0.36 10.98 2.56
CA ARG A 21 0.42 10.23 3.54
C ARG A 21 0.30 8.74 3.22
N LEU A 22 1.42 8.09 2.94
CA LEU A 22 1.49 6.66 2.68
C LEU A 22 2.07 5.92 3.87
N VAL A 23 1.44 4.81 4.25
CA VAL A 23 1.93 3.87 5.27
C VAL A 23 1.83 2.45 4.72
N ILE A 24 2.91 1.68 4.88
CA ILE A 24 2.93 0.23 4.61
C ILE A 24 2.92 -0.47 5.96
N ALA A 25 1.99 -1.41 6.15
CA ALA A 25 1.84 -2.18 7.38
C ALA A 25 1.71 -3.67 7.05
N THR A 26 2.19 -4.53 7.95
CA THR A 26 2.08 -5.99 7.85
C THR A 26 0.83 -6.55 8.54
N THR A 27 0.04 -5.70 9.19
CA THR A 27 -1.18 -6.04 9.93
C THR A 27 -2.09 -4.80 10.03
N LEU A 28 -3.40 -4.99 10.03
CA LEU A 28 -4.38 -3.93 10.31
C LEU A 28 -4.58 -3.69 11.82
N ARG A 29 -4.08 -4.58 12.67
CA ARG A 29 -4.22 -4.47 14.12
C ARG A 29 -3.34 -3.36 14.67
N GLU A 30 -3.89 -2.52 15.53
CA GLU A 30 -3.13 -1.41 16.14
C GLU A 30 -2.05 -1.92 17.09
N ASP A 31 -2.31 -3.02 17.80
CA ASP A 31 -1.42 -3.69 18.74
C ASP A 31 -0.17 -4.33 18.10
N GLY A 32 -0.12 -4.41 16.77
CA GLY A 32 1.00 -4.96 16.02
C GLY A 32 1.09 -6.49 16.03
N TYR A 33 0.06 -7.19 16.51
CA TYR A 33 0.00 -8.65 16.36
C TYR A 33 0.00 -9.04 14.87
N PRO A 34 0.67 -10.16 14.52
CA PRO A 34 0.70 -10.64 13.14
C PRO A 34 -0.71 -10.83 12.56
N ASP A 35 -0.82 -10.59 11.25
CA ASP A 35 -2.00 -10.94 10.46
C ASP A 35 -2.25 -12.46 10.54
N ASP A 36 -3.50 -12.86 10.78
CA ASP A 36 -3.93 -14.26 10.80
C ASP A 36 -4.25 -14.78 9.38
N GLY A 37 -4.26 -13.89 8.39
CA GLY A 37 -4.46 -14.20 6.98
C GLY A 37 -5.93 -14.26 6.56
N GLU A 38 -6.88 -13.94 7.46
CA GLU A 38 -8.30 -13.87 7.15
C GLU A 38 -8.83 -12.45 7.28
N TYR A 39 -9.45 -11.94 6.21
CA TYR A 39 -10.14 -10.65 6.25
C TYR A 39 -11.64 -10.84 6.41
N ASN A 40 -12.19 -10.33 7.50
CA ASN A 40 -13.63 -10.29 7.75
C ASN A 40 -14.17 -8.85 7.57
N PRO A 41 -14.88 -8.54 6.46
CA PRO A 41 -15.43 -7.20 6.24
C PRO A 41 -16.60 -6.85 7.18
N ALA A 42 -17.14 -7.83 7.91
CA ALA A 42 -18.16 -7.60 8.93
C ALA A 42 -17.57 -7.28 10.31
N ASP A 43 -16.24 -7.39 10.47
CA ASP A 43 -15.57 -6.92 11.68
C ASP A 43 -15.61 -5.38 11.71
N THR A 44 -16.16 -4.84 12.78
CA THR A 44 -16.30 -3.39 13.02
C THR A 44 -15.41 -2.90 14.15
N GLY A 45 -14.46 -3.72 14.61
CA GLY A 45 -13.46 -3.31 15.59
C GLY A 45 -12.56 -2.19 15.06
N PRO A 46 -11.95 -1.40 15.95
CA PRO A 46 -11.01 -0.36 15.54
C PRO A 46 -9.81 -0.99 14.84
N SER A 47 -9.35 -0.34 13.78
CA SER A 47 -8.21 -0.82 13.00
C SER A 47 -7.40 0.34 12.43
N ARG A 48 -6.17 0.05 12.01
CA ARG A 48 -5.30 1.05 11.39
C ARG A 48 -5.93 1.69 10.16
N SER A 49 -6.81 0.99 9.44
CA SER A 49 -7.47 1.55 8.24
C SER A 49 -8.38 2.73 8.56
N ASP A 50 -8.90 2.84 9.78
CA ASP A 50 -9.85 3.89 10.15
C ASP A 50 -9.24 5.30 10.05
N SER A 51 -7.90 5.40 10.05
CA SER A 51 -7.14 6.63 9.89
C SER A 51 -6.70 6.94 8.44
N PHE A 52 -7.18 6.18 7.45
CA PHE A 52 -6.80 6.32 6.03
C PHE A 52 -8.01 6.23 5.11
N GLU A 53 -7.94 6.96 4.00
CA GLU A 53 -9.06 7.07 3.04
C GLU A 53 -9.06 5.94 2.00
N TYR A 54 -7.90 5.34 1.73
CA TYR A 54 -7.73 4.29 0.73
C TYR A 54 -6.78 3.21 1.24
N VAL A 55 -7.20 1.96 1.16
CA VAL A 55 -6.46 0.81 1.68
C VAL A 55 -6.40 -0.29 0.62
N MET A 56 -5.22 -0.88 0.47
CA MET A 56 -4.96 -2.02 -0.42
C MET A 56 -4.26 -3.13 0.34
N TYR A 57 -4.53 -4.38 -0.06
CA TYR A 57 -3.79 -5.56 0.38
C TYR A 57 -3.01 -6.15 -0.80
N GLY A 58 -1.76 -6.53 -0.56
CA GLY A 58 -0.89 -7.04 -1.60
C GLY A 58 0.25 -7.89 -1.05
N LYS A 59 0.99 -8.53 -1.95
CA LYS A 59 2.16 -9.34 -1.63
C LYS A 59 3.37 -8.80 -2.40
N ILE A 60 4.51 -8.71 -1.72
CA ILE A 60 5.77 -8.38 -2.37
C ILE A 60 6.15 -9.57 -3.27
N TYR A 61 6.24 -9.34 -4.58
CA TYR A 61 6.54 -10.39 -5.55
C TYR A 61 8.02 -10.43 -5.96
N ARG A 62 8.72 -9.29 -5.88
CA ARG A 62 10.11 -9.12 -6.30
C ARG A 62 10.79 -8.06 -5.44
N ILE A 63 12.04 -8.31 -5.08
CA ILE A 63 12.94 -7.34 -4.47
C ILE A 63 14.16 -7.27 -5.39
N GLU A 64 14.43 -6.09 -5.93
CA GLU A 64 15.62 -5.81 -6.72
C GLU A 64 16.64 -5.10 -5.84
N GLY A 65 17.92 -5.47 -5.93
CA GLY A 65 19.01 -4.76 -5.27
C GLY A 65 19.57 -3.66 -6.15
N ASP A 66 20.26 -2.68 -5.55
CA ASP A 66 20.87 -1.53 -6.24
C ASP A 66 22.00 -1.88 -7.23
N ASP A 67 22.36 -3.16 -7.37
CA ASP A 67 23.41 -3.65 -8.28
C ASP A 67 22.96 -3.77 -9.76
N ILE A 68 21.98 -2.96 -10.18
CA ILE A 68 21.63 -2.80 -11.60
C ILE A 68 21.97 -1.37 -12.04
N SER A 69 23.24 -1.02 -11.87
CA SER A 69 23.88 0.02 -12.68
C SER A 69 24.08 -0.51 -14.10
N GLY A 70 23.01 -0.47 -14.91
CA GLY A 70 23.08 -0.91 -16.29
C GLY A 70 21.73 -0.81 -16.99
N GLU A 71 21.52 0.33 -17.65
CA GLU A 71 20.57 0.58 -18.74
C GLU A 71 19.37 -0.39 -18.87
N THR A 72 18.21 0.03 -18.38
CA THR A 72 16.94 -0.41 -18.97
C THR A 72 16.25 0.79 -19.61
N THR A 73 16.78 1.10 -20.78
CA THR A 73 16.14 1.69 -21.95
C THR A 73 14.61 1.56 -21.96
N ARG A 74 13.96 2.72 -22.07
CA ARG A 74 12.75 3.02 -22.87
C ARG A 74 12.04 1.79 -23.46
N LEU A 75 10.80 1.57 -23.01
CA LEU A 75 9.68 1.17 -23.87
C LEU A 75 8.47 2.02 -23.47
#